data_AF-A0AAV9Z1P4-F1
#
_entry.id   AF-A0AAV9Z1P4-F1
#
_cell.length_a   1.000
_cell.length_b   1.000
_cell.length_c   1.000
_cell.angle_alpha   90.00
_cell.angle_beta   90.00
_cell.angle_gamma   90.00
#
_symmetry.space_group_name_H-M   'P 1'
#
loop_
_entity.id
_entity.type
_entity.pdbx_description
1 polymer ?
#
loop_
_entity_poly.entity_id
_entity_poly.type
_entity_poly.pdbx_seq_one_letter_code
_entity_poly.pdbx_strand_id
1 'polypeptide(L)'
;MSVIHDINACEMFSDLGLYIPPDRDVRSKLAIVTSDSDKCTSLAKDPTKIRQFLRIRRIFQWQCGADHEDGRHASKKRQIGWENVGCGAYFRLTSTHDVADKESPVLLTIDHIMGDFTHSPQCLETEIMSRNPRTPLQPLLRDFALGLLRKQTPLPQLRQQCREFSRSHWGTQAGDSLYRFTLSPYETTSLYRTIAQESGIPQRSPPENNLDLWFRGENPSPPDPRLAASCLSYTPLIPGHSERFSIILSTPEQRLLA
;
A
#
# COMPACT_ATOMS: atom_id res chain seq x y z
N MET A 1 3.85 -36.77 -0.54
CA MET A 1 2.44 -36.56 -0.13
C MET A 1 1.81 -35.79 -1.26
N SER A 2 0.86 -36.38 -1.97
CA SER A 2 -0.03 -35.61 -2.84
C SER A 2 -0.70 -34.57 -1.95
N VAL A 3 -0.53 -33.28 -2.27
CA VAL A 3 -1.35 -32.23 -1.69
C VAL A 3 -2.76 -32.56 -2.18
N ILE A 4 -3.56 -33.19 -1.34
CA ILE A 4 -4.99 -33.26 -1.58
C ILE A 4 -5.44 -31.84 -1.30
N HIS A 5 -5.36 -31.00 -2.34
CA HIS A 5 -6.22 -29.85 -2.42
C HIS A 5 -7.61 -30.42 -2.23
N ASP A 6 -8.32 -30.01 -1.21
CA ASP A 6 -9.74 -30.29 -1.11
C ASP A 6 -10.37 -29.45 -2.23
N ILE A 7 -10.34 -30.00 -3.46
CA ILE A 7 -10.67 -29.30 -4.71
C ILE A 7 -12.05 -28.66 -4.56
N ASN A 8 -12.96 -29.37 -3.90
CA ASN A 8 -14.30 -28.93 -3.54
C ASN A 8 -14.33 -27.64 -2.69
N ALA A 9 -13.40 -27.47 -1.74
CA ALA A 9 -13.38 -26.29 -0.88
C ALA A 9 -12.84 -25.06 -1.62
N CYS A 10 -11.86 -25.25 -2.51
CA CYS A 10 -11.36 -24.18 -3.38
C CYS A 10 -12.38 -23.79 -4.45
N GLU A 11 -13.06 -24.77 -5.05
CA GLU A 11 -14.16 -24.56 -6.00
C GLU A 11 -15.33 -23.82 -5.33
N MET A 12 -15.77 -24.26 -4.14
CA MET A 12 -16.79 -23.55 -3.37
C MET A 12 -16.37 -22.11 -3.04
N PHE A 13 -15.09 -21.87 -2.72
CA PHE A 13 -14.58 -20.52 -2.47
C PHE A 13 -14.67 -19.65 -3.73
N SER A 14 -14.29 -20.22 -4.88
CA SER A 14 -14.38 -19.56 -6.19
C SER A 14 -15.83 -19.27 -6.59
N ASP A 15 -16.75 -20.23 -6.40
CA ASP A 15 -18.18 -20.11 -6.74
C ASP A 15 -18.88 -19.03 -5.91
N LEU A 16 -18.44 -18.86 -4.65
CA LEU A 16 -18.91 -17.79 -3.78
C LEU A 16 -18.25 -16.43 -4.09
N GLY A 17 -17.39 -16.34 -5.11
CA GLY A 17 -16.64 -15.14 -5.47
C GLY A 17 -15.63 -14.72 -4.40
N LEU A 18 -15.23 -15.65 -3.53
CA LEU A 18 -14.34 -15.43 -2.42
C LEU A 18 -12.90 -15.60 -2.89
N TYR A 19 -12.04 -14.66 -2.53
CA TYR A 19 -10.61 -14.73 -2.80
C TYR A 19 -9.84 -14.70 -1.49
N ILE A 20 -8.83 -15.56 -1.34
CA ILE A 20 -7.86 -15.47 -0.25
C ILE A 20 -6.73 -14.59 -0.77
N PRO A 21 -6.68 -13.31 -0.41
CA PRO A 21 -5.66 -12.46 -0.97
C PRO A 21 -4.28 -12.76 -0.40
N PRO A 22 -3.22 -12.60 -1.22
CA PRO A 22 -1.86 -12.62 -0.73
C PRO A 22 -1.61 -11.44 0.24
N ASP A 23 -2.33 -10.32 0.06
CA ASP A 23 -2.25 -9.12 0.89
C ASP A 23 -3.56 -8.78 1.62
N ARG A 24 -3.46 -8.22 2.83
CA ARG A 24 -4.58 -7.99 3.76
C ARG A 24 -5.68 -7.02 3.29
N ASP A 25 -5.55 -6.38 2.12
CA ASP A 25 -6.32 -5.18 1.76
C ASP A 25 -7.14 -5.38 0.48
N VAL A 26 -8.07 -6.35 0.48
CA VAL A 26 -9.03 -6.49 -0.64
C VAL A 26 -10.21 -5.57 -0.42
N ARG A 27 -10.41 -4.69 -1.39
CA ARG A 27 -11.46 -3.67 -1.47
C ARG A 27 -12.76 -4.22 -2.05
N SER A 28 -13.11 -5.46 -1.71
CA SER A 28 -14.36 -6.09 -2.11
C SER A 28 -15.44 -5.80 -1.08
N LYS A 29 -16.70 -5.88 -1.53
CA LYS A 29 -17.91 -5.83 -0.69
C LYS A 29 -17.83 -6.77 0.49
N LEU A 30 -17.14 -7.88 0.30
CA LEU A 30 -16.65 -8.75 1.35
C LEU A 30 -15.19 -8.43 1.67
N ALA A 31 -14.88 -8.00 2.89
CA ALA A 31 -13.49 -7.75 3.28
C ALA A 31 -13.12 -8.56 4.52
N ILE A 32 -11.83 -8.85 4.66
CA ILE A 32 -11.28 -9.43 5.90
C ILE A 32 -11.32 -8.33 6.97
N VAL A 33 -12.09 -8.56 8.04
CA VAL A 33 -12.17 -7.65 9.18
C VAL A 33 -11.09 -7.96 10.20
N THR A 34 -10.84 -9.24 10.46
CA THR A 34 -9.79 -9.70 11.35
C THR A 34 -9.03 -10.88 10.75
N SER A 35 -7.73 -10.94 11.03
CA SER A 35 -6.87 -12.05 10.65
C SER A 35 -5.93 -12.36 11.81
N ASP A 36 -6.08 -13.56 12.36
CA ASP A 36 -5.22 -14.10 13.40
C ASP A 36 -4.42 -15.27 12.84
N SER A 37 -3.22 -15.50 13.35
CA SER A 37 -2.36 -16.58 12.86
C SER A 37 -1.61 -17.24 13.99
N ASP A 38 -1.64 -18.57 14.04
CA ASP A 38 -0.94 -19.41 15.00
C ASP A 38 0.08 -20.30 14.29
N LYS A 39 1.27 -20.45 14.88
CA LYS A 39 2.25 -21.43 14.38
C LYS A 39 1.86 -22.81 14.89
N CYS A 40 1.80 -23.78 14.00
CA CYS A 40 1.57 -25.17 14.32
C CYS A 40 2.78 -26.00 13.88
N THR A 41 3.23 -26.93 14.71
CA THR A 41 4.30 -27.86 14.36
C THR A 41 3.71 -29.24 14.12
N SER A 42 4.08 -29.90 13.03
CA SER A 42 3.88 -31.35 12.92
C SER A 42 5.22 -32.06 12.95
N LEU A 43 5.24 -33.23 13.59
CA LEU A 43 6.30 -34.19 13.39
C LEU A 43 6.25 -34.62 11.92
N ALA A 44 7.35 -34.43 11.18
CA ALA A 44 7.44 -35.02 9.85
C ALA A 44 7.56 -36.55 10.00
N LYS A 45 7.41 -37.28 8.89
CA LYS A 45 7.71 -38.73 8.83
C LYS A 45 9.13 -39.05 9.32
N ASP A 46 10.03 -38.08 9.21
CA ASP A 46 11.35 -38.10 9.81
C ASP A 46 11.29 -37.37 11.17
N PRO A 47 11.46 -38.07 12.31
CA PRO A 47 11.37 -37.47 13.64
C PRO A 47 12.44 -36.41 13.89
N THR A 48 13.47 -36.31 13.04
CA THR A 48 14.50 -35.28 13.12
C THR A 48 14.12 -33.97 12.41
N LYS A 49 13.04 -33.96 11.61
CA LYS A 49 12.57 -32.78 10.86
C LYS A 49 11.24 -32.29 11.40
N ILE A 50 11.26 -31.19 12.14
CA ILE A 50 10.04 -30.48 12.54
C ILE A 50 9.60 -29.61 11.37
N ARG A 51 8.40 -29.86 10.81
CA ARG A 51 7.81 -28.97 9.81
C ARG A 51 6.92 -27.95 10.52
N GLN A 52 7.13 -26.69 10.23
CA GLN A 52 6.32 -25.59 10.75
C GLN A 52 5.26 -25.21 9.73
N PHE A 53 4.04 -25.04 10.21
CA PHE A 53 2.90 -24.55 9.46
C PHE A 53 2.36 -23.29 10.12
N LEU A 54 1.69 -22.47 9.31
CA LEU A 54 0.97 -21.30 9.79
C LEU A 54 -0.52 -21.54 9.62
N ARG A 55 -1.24 -21.63 10.74
CA ARG A 55 -2.69 -21.71 10.74
C ARG A 55 -3.27 -20.32 10.86
N ILE A 56 -3.95 -19.87 9.81
CA ILE A 56 -4.51 -18.52 9.72
C ILE A 56 -6.03 -18.59 9.82
N ARG A 57 -6.61 -17.83 10.76
CA ARG A 57 -8.05 -17.61 10.93
C ARG A 57 -8.39 -16.23 10.39
N ARG A 58 -9.24 -16.17 9.39
CA ARG A 58 -9.73 -14.92 8.78
C ARG A 58 -11.23 -14.81 9.03
N ILE A 59 -11.69 -13.66 9.52
CA ILE A 59 -13.11 -13.32 9.55
C ILE A 59 -13.37 -12.37 8.40
N PHE A 60 -14.22 -12.81 7.49
CA PHE A 60 -14.76 -12.00 6.42
C PHE A 60 -16.13 -11.50 6.85
N GLN A 61 -16.38 -10.20 6.67
CA GLN A 61 -17.68 -9.59 6.91
C GLN A 61 -18.03 -8.73 5.71
N TRP A 62 -19.31 -8.74 5.35
CA TRP A 62 -19.80 -7.84 4.33
C TRP A 62 -19.77 -6.39 4.86
N GLN A 63 -19.14 -5.51 4.08
CA GLN A 63 -19.01 -4.10 4.42
C GLN A 63 -20.35 -3.35 4.32
N CYS A 64 -21.31 -3.88 3.56
CA CYS A 64 -22.69 -3.37 3.46
C CYS A 64 -23.48 -3.51 4.79
N GLY A 65 -22.95 -4.19 5.82
CA GLY A 65 -23.59 -4.30 7.14
C GLY A 65 -22.88 -3.57 8.27
N ALA A 66 -21.77 -2.92 7.95
CA ALA A 66 -21.01 -2.12 8.91
C ALA A 66 -21.17 -0.65 8.55
N ASP A 67 -21.55 0.16 9.54
CA ASP A 67 -21.49 1.61 9.37
C ASP A 67 -20.02 2.03 9.23
N HIS A 68 -19.67 2.58 8.08
CA HIS A 68 -18.32 3.04 7.77
C HIS A 68 -18.09 4.49 8.23
N GLU A 69 -19.11 5.15 8.78
CA GLU A 69 -19.05 6.50 9.35
C GLU A 69 -18.96 6.47 10.89
N ASP A 70 -19.38 5.39 11.53
CA ASP A 70 -19.44 5.27 12.99
C ASP A 70 -18.72 4.03 13.60
N GLY A 71 -18.43 4.08 14.90
CA GLY A 71 -17.91 2.97 15.69
C GLY A 71 -16.44 2.61 15.45
N ARG A 72 -16.08 1.35 15.77
CA ARG A 72 -14.72 0.80 15.59
C ARG A 72 -14.34 0.61 14.11
N HIS A 73 -15.32 0.66 13.22
CA HIS A 73 -15.18 0.49 11.78
C HIS A 73 -15.30 1.81 11.01
N ALA A 74 -15.56 2.93 11.70
CA ALA A 74 -15.50 4.27 11.12
C ALA A 74 -14.21 4.40 10.32
N SER A 75 -14.36 4.60 9.01
CA SER A 75 -13.33 4.47 7.98
C SER A 75 -12.33 5.63 8.04
N LYS A 76 -11.63 5.80 9.16
CA LYS A 76 -10.74 6.94 9.37
C LYS A 76 -9.59 6.96 8.37
N LYS A 77 -9.16 5.82 7.78
CA LYS A 77 -7.99 5.82 6.89
C LYS A 77 -7.98 4.99 5.60
N ARG A 78 -8.64 3.84 5.42
CA ARG A 78 -8.34 2.99 4.23
C ARG A 78 -9.43 2.10 3.63
N GLN A 79 -10.54 1.85 4.33
CA GLN A 79 -11.60 1.02 3.78
C GLN A 79 -12.53 1.85 2.90
N ILE A 80 -12.94 1.29 1.78
CA ILE A 80 -14.01 1.87 0.97
C ILE A 80 -15.30 1.61 1.74
N GLY A 81 -16.04 2.67 2.03
CA GLY A 81 -17.34 2.52 2.66
C GLY A 81 -18.34 1.91 1.69
N TRP A 82 -19.23 1.10 2.21
CA TRP A 82 -20.44 0.69 1.50
C TRP A 82 -21.63 1.30 2.23
N GLU A 83 -22.72 1.52 1.51
CA GLU A 83 -23.98 1.89 2.16
C GLU A 83 -24.35 0.80 3.17
N ASN A 84 -24.63 1.20 4.41
CA ASN A 84 -25.01 0.27 5.46
C ASN A 84 -26.49 -0.11 5.29
N VAL A 85 -26.72 -1.28 4.70
CA VAL A 85 -28.03 -1.90 4.53
C VAL A 85 -28.31 -2.96 5.62
N GLY A 86 -27.49 -3.00 6.68
CA GLY A 86 -27.69 -3.88 7.83
C GLY A 86 -27.45 -5.36 7.54
N CYS A 87 -26.59 -5.70 6.57
CA CYS A 87 -26.31 -7.10 6.23
C CYS A 87 -25.53 -7.82 7.35
N GLY A 88 -26.13 -8.86 7.92
CA GLY A 88 -25.49 -9.68 8.94
C GLY A 88 -24.51 -10.73 8.41
N ALA A 89 -24.27 -10.81 7.10
CA ALA A 89 -23.46 -11.89 6.54
C ALA A 89 -22.00 -11.79 6.96
N TYR A 90 -21.46 -12.91 7.44
CA TYR A 90 -20.06 -13.05 7.79
C TYR A 90 -19.65 -14.52 7.72
N PHE A 91 -18.38 -14.78 7.48
CA PHE A 91 -17.83 -16.12 7.68
C PHE A 91 -16.40 -16.09 8.19
N ARG A 92 -16.04 -17.16 8.88
CA ARG A 92 -14.72 -17.44 9.40
C ARG A 92 -14.11 -18.57 8.57
N LEU A 93 -12.98 -18.26 7.95
CA LEU A 93 -12.13 -19.21 7.26
C LEU A 93 -10.94 -19.56 8.15
N THR A 94 -10.72 -20.83 8.40
CA THR A 94 -9.47 -21.34 8.99
C THR A 94 -8.71 -22.11 7.93
N SER A 95 -7.46 -21.72 7.69
CA SER A 95 -6.63 -22.27 6.63
C SER A 95 -5.23 -22.56 7.15
N THR A 96 -4.60 -23.61 6.65
CA THR A 96 -3.22 -23.99 7.00
C THR A 96 -2.30 -23.72 5.82
N HIS A 97 -1.17 -23.07 6.09
CA HIS A 97 -0.19 -22.65 5.10
C HIS A 97 1.19 -23.21 5.41
N ASP A 98 1.98 -23.48 4.38
CA ASP A 98 3.39 -23.81 4.49
C ASP A 98 4.22 -22.54 4.70
N VAL A 99 5.21 -22.61 5.59
CA VAL A 99 6.10 -21.50 5.93
C VAL A 99 7.49 -21.68 5.28
N ALA A 100 7.60 -22.57 4.30
CA ALA A 100 8.84 -22.78 3.55
C ALA A 100 9.37 -21.48 2.93
N ASP A 101 8.46 -20.61 2.48
CA ASP A 101 8.75 -19.24 2.08
C ASP A 101 8.11 -18.27 3.09
N LYS A 102 8.91 -17.39 3.69
CA LYS A 102 8.44 -16.42 4.69
C LYS A 102 7.66 -15.28 4.07
N GLU A 103 7.87 -14.99 2.79
CA GLU A 103 7.27 -13.84 2.11
C GLU A 103 5.93 -14.21 1.46
N SER A 104 5.76 -15.46 1.05
CA SER A 104 4.52 -15.94 0.45
C SER A 104 4.14 -17.33 1.00
N PRO A 105 3.44 -17.38 2.15
CA PRO A 105 3.02 -18.65 2.72
C PRO A 105 2.07 -19.35 1.74
N VAL A 106 2.43 -20.58 1.36
CA VAL A 106 1.67 -21.36 0.37
C VAL A 106 0.48 -22.01 1.05
N LEU A 107 -0.75 -21.73 0.57
CA LEU A 107 -1.96 -22.38 1.08
C LEU A 107 -1.88 -23.89 0.86
N LEU A 108 -1.93 -24.66 1.95
CA LEU A 108 -1.93 -26.12 1.89
C LEU A 108 -3.35 -26.68 1.92
N THR A 109 -4.15 -26.20 2.87
CA THR A 109 -5.51 -26.69 3.06
C THR A 109 -6.42 -25.66 3.74
N ILE A 110 -7.72 -25.83 3.56
CA ILE A 110 -8.78 -25.13 4.28
C ILE A 110 -9.28 -26.09 5.35
N ASP A 111 -9.07 -25.74 6.62
CA ASP A 111 -9.46 -26.62 7.73
C ASP A 111 -10.97 -26.53 8.01
N HIS A 112 -11.53 -25.32 7.94
CA HIS A 112 -12.91 -25.07 8.35
C HIS A 112 -13.45 -23.75 7.80
N ILE A 113 -14.71 -23.76 7.38
CA ILE A 113 -15.50 -22.60 6.99
C ILE A 113 -16.78 -22.60 7.81
N MET A 114 -17.09 -21.50 8.50
CA MET A 114 -18.36 -21.33 9.24
C MET A 114 -18.84 -19.90 9.17
N GLY A 115 -20.14 -19.67 9.27
CA GLY A 115 -20.69 -18.32 9.30
C GLY A 115 -22.16 -18.28 8.90
N ASP A 116 -22.65 -17.07 8.74
CA ASP A 116 -23.95 -16.80 8.12
C ASP A 116 -23.71 -16.21 6.73
N PHE A 117 -24.11 -16.96 5.71
CA PHE A 117 -24.01 -16.56 4.30
C PHE A 117 -25.30 -15.89 3.80
N THR A 118 -26.27 -15.68 4.69
CA THR A 118 -27.57 -15.10 4.34
C THR A 118 -27.42 -13.60 4.13
N HIS A 119 -27.68 -13.15 2.91
CA HIS A 119 -27.69 -11.73 2.56
C HIS A 119 -29.10 -11.15 2.64
N SER A 120 -29.18 -9.86 3.00
CA SER A 120 -30.39 -9.09 2.72
C SER A 120 -30.49 -8.83 1.21
N PRO A 121 -31.70 -8.78 0.62
CA PRO A 121 -31.89 -8.46 -0.80
C PRO A 121 -31.19 -7.14 -1.18
N GLN A 122 -31.30 -6.13 -0.30
CA GLN A 122 -30.65 -4.84 -0.48
C GLN A 122 -29.12 -4.97 -0.58
N CYS A 123 -28.52 -5.86 0.21
CA CYS A 123 -27.09 -6.10 0.09
C CYS A 123 -26.75 -6.81 -1.22
N LEU A 124 -27.57 -7.68 -1.79
CA LEU A 124 -27.26 -8.23 -3.11
C LEU A 124 -27.32 -7.15 -4.21
N GLU A 125 -28.27 -6.23 -4.10
CA GLU A 125 -28.50 -5.13 -5.05
C GLU A 125 -27.55 -3.94 -4.89
N THR A 126 -26.84 -3.81 -3.75
CA THR A 126 -25.93 -2.67 -3.54
C THR A 126 -24.73 -2.75 -4.48
N GLU A 127 -24.75 -2.03 -5.59
CA GLU A 127 -23.61 -1.87 -6.50
C GLU A 127 -22.79 -0.61 -6.20
N ILE A 128 -23.32 0.28 -5.35
CA ILE A 128 -22.75 1.60 -5.08
C ILE A 128 -21.68 1.50 -3.99
N MET A 129 -20.43 1.63 -4.40
CA MET A 129 -19.30 1.86 -3.52
C MET A 129 -19.22 3.35 -3.15
N SER A 130 -18.97 3.69 -1.87
CA SER A 130 -18.85 5.11 -1.47
C SER A 130 -17.64 5.80 -2.11
N ARG A 131 -16.63 5.01 -2.53
CA ARG A 131 -15.44 5.47 -3.28
C ARG A 131 -14.99 4.41 -4.26
N ASN A 132 -14.55 4.83 -5.45
CA ASN A 132 -13.94 3.90 -6.40
C ASN A 132 -12.64 3.29 -5.82
N PRO A 133 -12.35 2.00 -6.10
CA PRO A 133 -11.06 1.43 -5.76
C PRO A 133 -9.96 2.26 -6.42
N ARG A 134 -8.84 2.49 -5.71
CA ARG A 134 -7.65 3.08 -6.34
C ARG A 134 -7.11 2.08 -7.35
N THR A 135 -7.52 2.22 -8.61
CA THR A 135 -6.90 1.57 -9.76
C THR A 135 -5.46 2.08 -9.89
N PRO A 136 -4.47 1.20 -9.99
CA PRO A 136 -3.08 1.62 -10.13
C PRO A 136 -2.86 2.41 -11.44
N LEU A 137 -1.86 3.28 -11.44
CA LEU A 137 -1.38 3.93 -12.66
C LEU A 137 -0.82 2.87 -13.61
N GLN A 138 -1.06 3.03 -14.90
CA GLN A 138 -0.47 2.17 -15.92
C GLN A 138 1.08 2.21 -15.82
N PRO A 139 1.77 1.07 -15.84
CA PRO A 139 3.22 1.00 -15.57
C PRO A 139 4.09 1.85 -16.51
N LEU A 140 3.82 1.83 -17.81
CA LEU A 140 4.55 2.63 -18.82
C LEU A 140 4.39 4.14 -18.57
N LEU A 141 3.18 4.60 -18.25
CA LEU A 141 2.92 5.99 -17.89
C LEU A 141 3.62 6.37 -16.57
N ARG A 142 3.65 5.44 -15.61
CA ARG A 142 4.37 5.61 -14.35
C ARG A 142 5.87 5.79 -14.58
N ASP A 143 6.48 4.93 -15.38
CA ASP A 143 7.91 4.99 -15.70
C ASP A 143 8.26 6.26 -16.47
N PHE A 144 7.40 6.66 -17.41
CA PHE A 144 7.51 7.94 -18.11
C PHE A 144 7.49 9.12 -17.11
N ALA A 145 6.52 9.15 -16.20
CA ALA A 145 6.41 10.20 -15.19
C ALA A 145 7.63 10.26 -14.25
N LEU A 146 8.16 9.09 -13.83
CA LEU A 146 9.40 9.02 -13.05
C LEU A 146 10.60 9.55 -13.85
N GLY A 147 10.69 9.22 -15.14
CA GLY A 147 11.71 9.77 -16.03
C GLY A 147 11.68 11.31 -16.11
N LEU A 148 10.49 11.91 -16.15
CA LEU A 148 10.33 13.37 -16.11
C LEU A 148 10.76 13.97 -14.77
N LEU A 149 10.43 13.32 -13.65
CA LEU A 149 10.86 13.78 -12.33
C LEU A 149 12.38 13.71 -12.16
N ARG A 150 13.03 12.67 -12.69
CA ARG A 150 14.50 12.56 -12.69
C ARG A 150 15.15 13.69 -13.47
N LYS A 151 14.48 14.19 -14.52
CA LYS A 151 14.88 15.39 -15.28
C LYS A 151 14.47 16.71 -14.60
N GLN A 152 13.96 16.66 -13.37
CA GLN A 152 13.51 17.82 -12.60
C GLN A 152 12.40 18.63 -13.28
N THR A 153 11.57 17.99 -14.12
CA THR A 153 10.45 18.65 -14.78
C THR A 153 9.44 19.19 -13.74
N PRO A 154 9.05 20.48 -13.80
CA PRO A 154 8.04 21.05 -12.92
C PRO A 154 6.70 20.30 -12.97
N LEU A 155 6.00 20.21 -11.84
CA LEU A 155 4.74 19.46 -11.74
C LEU A 155 3.66 19.81 -12.78
N PRO A 156 3.41 21.10 -13.11
CA PRO A 156 2.44 21.44 -14.15
C PRO A 156 2.83 20.87 -15.52
N GLN A 157 4.11 21.00 -15.89
CA GLN A 157 4.64 20.47 -17.15
C GLN A 157 4.63 18.94 -17.16
N LEU A 158 4.99 18.29 -16.05
CA LEU A 158 4.90 16.84 -15.91
C LEU A 158 3.48 16.34 -16.15
N ARG A 159 2.47 16.98 -15.53
CA ARG A 159 1.07 16.59 -15.72
C ARG A 159 0.62 16.75 -17.16
N GLN A 160 1.03 17.83 -17.82
CA GLN A 160 0.73 18.07 -19.22
C GLN A 160 1.38 16.99 -20.11
N GLN A 161 2.67 16.74 -19.95
CA GLN A 161 3.41 15.75 -20.74
C GLN A 161 2.87 14.34 -20.52
N CYS A 162 2.51 13.97 -19.28
CA CYS A 162 1.85 12.70 -18.98
C CYS A 162 0.48 12.58 -19.65
N ARG A 163 -0.28 13.68 -19.76
CA ARG A 163 -1.58 13.71 -20.46
C ARG A 163 -1.40 13.54 -21.97
N GLU A 164 -0.38 14.18 -22.55
CA GLU A 164 -0.03 14.06 -23.96
C GLU A 164 0.46 12.64 -24.29
N PHE A 165 1.35 12.09 -23.45
CA PHE A 165 1.81 10.70 -23.55
C PHE A 165 0.65 9.71 -23.46
N SER A 166 -0.27 9.94 -22.53
CA SER A 166 -1.47 9.11 -22.40
C SER A 166 -2.34 9.14 -23.66
N ARG A 167 -2.56 10.34 -24.21
CA ARG A 167 -3.34 10.50 -25.45
C ARG A 167 -2.71 9.82 -26.65
N SER A 168 -1.38 9.84 -26.77
CA SER A 168 -0.71 9.19 -27.89
C SER A 168 -0.74 7.67 -27.81
N HIS A 169 -0.76 7.08 -26.62
CA HIS A 169 -0.74 5.63 -26.42
C HIS A 169 -2.13 5.00 -26.29
N TRP A 170 -3.08 5.70 -25.64
CA TRP A 170 -4.41 5.15 -25.29
C TRP A 170 -5.58 6.07 -25.70
N GLY A 171 -5.32 7.12 -26.48
CA GLY A 171 -6.37 8.01 -26.98
C GLY A 171 -7.08 8.81 -25.88
N THR A 172 -8.41 8.86 -25.90
CA THR A 172 -9.21 9.59 -24.90
C THR A 172 -9.67 8.74 -23.73
N GLN A 173 -9.20 7.50 -23.63
CA GLN A 173 -9.59 6.58 -22.55
C GLN A 173 -8.98 7.01 -21.22
N ALA A 174 -9.77 6.95 -20.15
CA ALA A 174 -9.28 7.28 -18.80
C ALA A 174 -8.50 6.12 -18.14
N GLY A 175 -8.72 4.89 -18.60
CA GLY A 175 -8.17 3.64 -18.08
C GLY A 175 -8.85 2.41 -18.70
N ASP A 176 -8.41 1.23 -18.28
CA ASP A 176 -9.02 -0.07 -18.55
C ASP A 176 -9.46 -0.76 -17.23
N SER A 177 -9.75 -2.06 -17.27
CA SER A 177 -10.18 -2.83 -16.08
C SER A 177 -9.09 -2.97 -15.00
N LEU A 178 -7.82 -2.80 -15.37
CA LEU A 178 -6.66 -3.04 -14.50
C LEU A 178 -5.93 -1.74 -14.12
N TYR A 179 -5.89 -0.76 -15.02
CA TYR A 179 -5.02 0.39 -14.96
C TYR A 179 -5.72 1.68 -15.32
N ARG A 180 -5.22 2.77 -14.73
CA ARG A 180 -5.58 4.13 -15.10
C ARG A 180 -4.53 4.73 -16.04
N PHE A 181 -4.98 5.44 -17.08
CA PHE A 181 -4.13 6.12 -18.06
C PHE A 181 -3.96 7.62 -17.77
N THR A 182 -4.52 8.13 -16.67
CA THR A 182 -4.45 9.53 -16.29
C THR A 182 -3.75 9.70 -14.94
N LEU A 183 -2.75 10.59 -14.89
CA LEU A 183 -2.02 10.88 -13.67
C LEU A 183 -2.88 11.74 -12.73
N SER A 184 -3.24 11.21 -11.56
CA SER A 184 -4.03 11.99 -10.59
C SER A 184 -3.16 12.87 -9.70
N PRO A 185 -3.73 13.94 -9.10
CA PRO A 185 -2.99 14.80 -8.18
C PRO A 185 -2.32 14.03 -7.03
N TYR A 186 -2.99 13.02 -6.48
CA TYR A 186 -2.50 12.20 -5.38
C TYR A 186 -1.34 11.26 -5.74
N GLU A 187 -1.15 10.95 -7.02
CA GLU A 187 -0.04 10.09 -7.47
C GLU A 187 1.30 10.80 -7.43
N THR A 188 1.30 12.14 -7.53
CA THR A 188 2.53 12.92 -7.44
C THR A 188 3.27 12.63 -6.13
N THR A 189 2.56 12.50 -5.01
CA THR A 189 3.15 12.10 -3.72
C THR A 189 3.80 10.71 -3.79
N SER A 190 3.15 9.74 -4.44
CA SER A 190 3.73 8.40 -4.60
C SER A 190 4.96 8.41 -5.50
N LEU A 191 4.94 9.18 -6.58
CA LEU A 191 6.07 9.34 -7.49
C LEU A 191 7.25 10.03 -6.79
N TYR A 192 7.01 11.10 -6.03
CA TYR A 192 8.05 11.77 -5.25
C TYR A 192 8.66 10.87 -4.19
N ARG A 193 7.86 10.04 -3.52
CA ARG A 193 8.37 9.05 -2.56
C ARG A 193 9.31 8.06 -3.23
N THR A 194 8.98 7.61 -4.45
CA THR A 194 9.86 6.73 -5.24
C THR A 194 11.17 7.43 -5.57
N ILE A 195 11.14 8.65 -6.10
CA ILE A 195 12.35 9.42 -6.40
C ILE A 195 13.19 9.69 -5.15
N ALA A 196 12.55 10.06 -4.05
CA ALA A 196 13.26 10.33 -2.81
C ALA A 196 13.89 9.06 -2.23
N GLN A 197 13.24 7.90 -2.37
CA GLN A 197 13.82 6.60 -2.02
C GLN A 197 15.01 6.24 -2.93
N GLU A 198 14.93 6.52 -4.23
CA GLU A 198 16.06 6.37 -5.17
C GLU A 198 17.26 7.24 -4.75
N SER A 199 16.98 8.44 -4.22
CA SER A 199 18.01 9.35 -3.66
C SER A 199 18.45 8.99 -2.23
N GLY A 200 18.04 7.84 -1.69
CA GLY A 200 18.43 7.41 -0.35
C GLY A 200 17.78 8.20 0.80
N ILE A 201 16.73 8.99 0.53
CA ILE A 201 16.05 9.79 1.56
C ILE A 201 15.01 8.93 2.29
N PRO A 202 15.20 8.66 3.60
CA PRO A 202 14.25 7.86 4.38
C PRO A 202 12.89 8.57 4.47
N GLN A 203 11.85 7.92 3.93
CA GLN A 203 10.49 8.48 3.87
C GLN A 203 9.69 8.34 5.17
N ARG A 204 10.23 7.62 6.16
CA ARG A 204 9.55 7.32 7.44
C ARG A 204 10.10 8.14 8.61
N SER A 205 11.19 8.88 8.43
CA SER A 205 11.70 9.80 9.43
C SER A 205 11.00 11.15 9.32
N PRO A 206 10.80 11.86 10.46
CA PRO A 206 10.38 13.25 10.44
C PRO A 206 11.34 14.12 9.61
N PRO A 207 10.83 15.10 8.83
CA PRO A 207 11.67 15.97 7.99
C PRO A 207 12.78 16.69 8.77
N GLU A 208 12.50 17.10 10.01
CA GLU A 208 13.44 17.77 10.91
C GLU A 208 14.64 16.90 11.24
N ASN A 209 14.44 15.61 11.46
CA ASN A 209 15.53 14.67 11.73
C ASN A 209 16.40 14.49 10.49
N ASN A 210 15.81 14.55 9.29
CA ASN A 210 16.58 14.44 8.06
C ASN A 210 17.42 15.70 7.83
N LEU A 211 16.83 16.89 7.94
CA LEU A 211 17.56 18.14 7.71
C LEU A 211 18.69 18.35 8.73
N ASP A 212 18.45 18.04 10.00
CA ASP A 212 19.50 18.17 11.02
C ASP A 212 20.65 17.19 10.79
N LEU A 213 20.35 15.93 10.46
CA LEU A 213 21.37 14.95 10.08
C LEU A 213 22.20 15.38 8.86
N TRP A 214 21.63 16.16 7.93
CA TRP A 214 22.32 16.55 6.70
C TRP A 214 23.29 17.72 6.90
N PHE A 215 22.99 18.64 7.83
CA PHE A 215 23.68 19.94 7.93
C PHE A 215 24.32 20.24 9.29
N ARG A 216 24.11 19.40 10.30
CA ARG A 216 24.80 19.54 11.60
C ARG A 216 26.32 19.54 11.44
N GLY A 217 27.00 20.28 12.32
CA GLY A 217 28.46 20.40 12.29
C GLY A 217 29.19 19.08 12.57
N GLU A 218 28.63 18.21 13.41
CA GLU A 218 29.22 16.91 13.74
C GLU A 218 28.65 15.79 12.87
N ASN A 219 29.51 15.16 12.06
CA ASN A 219 29.16 14.01 11.23
C ASN A 219 27.89 14.22 10.39
N PRO A 220 27.88 15.21 9.47
CA PRO A 220 26.79 15.39 8.52
C PRO A 220 26.69 14.18 7.59
N SER A 221 25.47 13.73 7.32
CA SER A 221 25.18 12.59 6.45
C SER A 221 24.10 12.95 5.43
N PRO A 222 24.39 13.88 4.50
CA PRO A 222 23.44 14.25 3.47
C PRO A 222 23.28 13.11 2.44
N PRO A 223 22.12 13.00 1.77
CA PRO A 223 21.92 12.06 0.67
C PRO A 223 22.85 12.34 -0.52
N ASP A 224 23.27 13.59 -0.69
CA ASP A 224 24.24 14.03 -1.69
C ASP A 224 25.33 14.88 -1.02
N PRO A 225 26.62 14.51 -1.12
CA PRO A 225 27.74 15.27 -0.54
C PRO A 225 27.77 16.75 -0.98
N ARG A 226 27.25 17.07 -2.17
CA ARG A 226 27.20 18.45 -2.68
C ARG A 226 26.33 19.36 -1.82
N LEU A 227 25.35 18.82 -1.10
CA LEU A 227 24.50 19.59 -0.19
C LEU A 227 25.30 20.13 1.00
N ALA A 228 26.11 19.28 1.64
CA ALA A 228 27.00 19.72 2.71
C ALA A 228 28.00 20.76 2.20
N ALA A 229 28.59 20.54 1.01
CA ALA A 229 29.54 21.49 0.41
C ALA A 229 28.93 22.84 0.01
N SER A 230 27.61 22.89 -0.16
CA SER A 230 26.86 24.11 -0.49
C SER A 230 26.33 24.82 0.75
N CYS A 231 26.42 24.22 1.94
CA CYS A 231 25.91 24.81 3.16
C CYS A 231 26.89 25.84 3.73
N LEU A 232 26.49 27.11 3.74
CA LEU A 232 27.28 28.21 4.30
C LEU A 232 27.00 28.43 5.79
N SER A 233 25.74 28.23 6.18
CA SER A 233 25.30 28.39 7.56
C SER A 233 24.10 27.50 7.81
N TYR A 234 24.08 26.84 8.96
CA TYR A 234 22.98 26.03 9.44
C TYR A 234 22.68 26.37 10.90
N THR A 235 21.41 26.61 11.21
CA THR A 235 20.92 26.84 12.57
C THR A 235 19.64 26.02 12.76
N PRO A 236 19.68 24.94 13.56
CA PRO A 236 18.49 24.13 13.85
C PRO A 236 17.48 24.93 14.68
N LEU A 237 16.21 24.53 14.65
CA LEU A 237 15.20 25.03 15.59
C LEU A 237 15.26 24.22 16.88
N ILE A 238 15.77 24.81 17.96
CA ILE A 238 15.87 24.21 19.28
C ILE A 238 15.02 25.06 20.22
N PRO A 239 13.89 24.53 20.75
CA PRO A 239 13.05 25.26 21.69
C PRO A 239 13.86 25.86 22.85
N GLY A 240 13.76 27.18 23.03
CA GLY A 240 14.46 27.92 24.09
C GLY A 240 15.92 28.28 23.81
N HIS A 241 16.49 27.91 22.66
CA HIS A 241 17.87 28.26 22.27
C HIS A 241 17.91 29.02 20.95
N SER A 242 17.11 28.60 19.98
CA SER A 242 16.94 29.31 18.71
C SER A 242 15.46 29.52 18.44
N GLU A 243 15.11 30.73 18.02
CA GLU A 243 13.71 31.09 17.73
C GLU A 243 13.26 30.62 16.35
N ARG A 244 14.22 30.34 15.44
CA ARG A 244 13.96 30.02 14.04
C ARG A 244 14.96 29.01 13.50
N PHE A 245 14.48 28.14 12.61
CA PHE A 245 15.31 27.36 11.70
C PHE A 245 15.87 28.28 10.60
N SER A 246 17.18 28.20 10.35
CA SER A 246 17.84 28.95 9.28
C SER A 246 18.85 28.05 8.56
N ILE A 247 18.83 28.09 7.22
CA ILE A 247 19.83 27.44 6.39
C ILE A 247 20.18 28.36 5.22
N ILE A 248 21.48 28.54 4.99
CA ILE A 248 22.00 29.30 3.86
C ILE A 248 22.74 28.31 2.98
N LEU A 249 22.20 28.09 1.77
CA LEU A 249 22.82 27.27 0.74
C LEU A 249 23.32 28.18 -0.38
N SER A 250 24.53 27.94 -0.85
CA SER A 250 25.10 28.64 -2.00
C SER A 250 25.92 27.69 -2.85
N THR A 251 25.62 27.65 -4.14
CA THR A 251 26.39 26.83 -5.08
C THR A 251 27.76 27.47 -5.35
N PRO A 252 28.77 26.70 -5.81
CA PRO A 252 30.03 27.28 -6.25
C PRO A 252 29.87 28.40 -7.27
N GLU A 253 28.95 28.26 -8.23
CA GLU A 253 28.69 29.27 -9.27
C GLU A 253 28.12 30.56 -8.69
N GLN A 254 27.24 30.48 -7.69
CA GLN A 254 26.70 31.65 -7.00
C GLN A 254 27.77 32.41 -6.21
N ARG A 255 28.74 31.69 -5.62
CA ARG A 255 29.85 32.30 -4.88
C ARG A 255 30.86 33.01 -5.78
N LEU A 256 31.00 32.57 -7.03
CA LEU A 256 31.91 33.20 -8.00
C LEU A 256 31.32 34.48 -8.61
N LEU A 257 30.01 34.68 -8.52
CA LEU A 257 29.29 35.85 -9.02
C LEU A 257 29.13 36.97 -7.98
N ALA A 258 29.52 36.71 -6.72
CA ALA A 258 29.43 37.63 -5.59
C ALA A 258 30.79 38.24 -5.25
#